data_AF-A0A7J5Q3C6-F1
#
_entry.id   AF-A0A7J5Q3C6-F1
#
_cell.length_a   1.000
_cell.length_b   1.000
_cell.length_c   1.000
_cell.angle_alpha   90.00
_cell.angle_beta   90.00
_cell.angle_gamma   90.00
#
_symmetry.space_group_name_H-M   'P 1'
#
loop_
_entity.id
_entity.type
_entity.pdbx_description
1 polymer ?
#
loop_
_entity_poly.entity_id
_entity_poly.type
_entity_poly.pdbx_seq_one_letter_code
_entity_poly.pdbx_strand_id
1 'polypeptide(L)'
;TNYMEIAMNYNRDFDEHGISGMLVFTRRTQQNSNAGDLQKSLPYKNQGLSGRFTYSYDKRYFAEFNFGYNGSERFAQNERYGFFPSFGIGYLMSNEKFWKPLENTISKLKWKFTYGLVGNDAIGDSNDRFFYLSNVNMNDDGKGQDFGTNWGNHINGITVTRYANELITWEKAKKMNIGIELGLFNKQEIQADVFYEKRNSILMTRSFIPSTMGLTADVRANVGAASGKGIDMSVDYSHSINKDLWVTGRANFTYATSKYEKIEEPDYLGAGTPWRSQVGQKLSQRWGFIAERLFIDEADIANSPEQNFGGKLMAGDIKYKDIDKDGEITEADKLPIG
;
A
#
# COMPACT_ATOMS: atom_id res chain seq x y z
N THR A 1 -5.10 18.22 21.03
CA THR A 1 -5.83 17.06 20.46
C THR A 1 -7.08 16.82 21.25
N ASN A 2 -8.22 16.59 20.60
CA ASN A 2 -9.48 16.20 21.21
C ASN A 2 -9.88 14.81 20.67
N TYR A 3 -10.36 13.95 21.55
CA TYR A 3 -10.81 12.60 21.23
C TYR A 3 -12.10 12.31 21.98
N MET A 4 -13.08 11.75 21.29
CA MET A 4 -14.33 11.27 21.87
C MET A 4 -14.61 9.87 21.33
N GLU A 5 -15.01 8.98 22.23
CA GLU A 5 -15.38 7.61 21.93
C GLU A 5 -16.65 7.24 22.69
N ILE A 6 -17.56 6.54 22.01
CA ILE A 6 -18.75 5.95 22.61
C ILE A 6 -18.78 4.49 22.15
N ALA A 7 -18.73 3.56 23.11
CA ALA A 7 -18.78 2.14 22.83
C ALA A 7 -20.05 1.51 23.45
N MET A 8 -20.73 0.70 22.67
CA MET A 8 -21.86 -0.13 23.11
C MET A 8 -21.53 -1.58 22.84
N ASN A 9 -21.76 -2.44 23.84
CA ASN A 9 -21.44 -3.86 23.77
C ASN A 9 -22.63 -4.68 24.22
N TYR A 10 -22.85 -5.79 23.52
CA TYR A 10 -23.82 -6.81 23.85
C TYR A 10 -23.15 -8.17 23.69
N ASN A 11 -23.29 -9.03 24.69
CA ASN A 11 -22.79 -10.40 24.62
C ASN A 11 -23.75 -11.31 25.38
N ARG A 12 -24.22 -12.36 24.71
CA ARG A 12 -25.14 -13.33 25.30
C ARG A 12 -24.99 -14.70 24.67
N ASP A 13 -24.96 -15.70 25.53
CA ASP A 13 -25.07 -17.10 25.15
C ASP A 13 -26.51 -17.60 25.33
N PHE A 14 -26.99 -18.36 24.36
CA PHE A 14 -28.26 -19.07 24.33
C PHE A 14 -27.98 -20.55 24.05
N ASP A 15 -27.76 -21.32 25.11
CA ASP A 15 -27.36 -22.73 25.03
C ASP A 15 -26.11 -22.92 24.14
N GLU A 16 -26.28 -23.48 22.94
CA GLU A 16 -25.21 -23.69 21.96
C GLU A 16 -24.88 -22.44 21.13
N HIS A 17 -25.67 -21.37 21.21
CA HIS A 17 -25.53 -20.17 20.38
C HIS A 17 -24.91 -19.01 21.15
N GLY A 18 -23.70 -18.59 20.79
CA GLY A 18 -23.08 -17.36 21.31
C GLY A 18 -23.30 -16.20 20.34
N ILE A 19 -23.83 -15.07 20.83
CA ILE A 19 -24.00 -13.84 20.04
C ILE A 19 -23.29 -12.70 20.74
N SER A 20 -22.45 -11.98 20.01
CA SER A 20 -21.91 -10.71 20.47
C SER A 20 -22.04 -9.61 19.42
N GLY A 21 -22.20 -8.38 19.88
CA GLY A 21 -22.32 -7.19 19.08
C GLY A 21 -21.59 -6.03 19.77
N MET A 22 -20.82 -5.28 19.01
CA MET A 22 -20.11 -4.09 19.47
C MET A 22 -20.31 -2.99 18.44
N LEU A 23 -20.61 -1.78 18.91
CA LEU A 23 -20.62 -0.56 18.12
C LEU A 23 -19.71 0.46 18.80
N VAL A 24 -18.83 1.09 18.03
CA VAL A 24 -17.91 2.12 18.51
C VAL A 24 -17.99 3.33 17.60
N PHE A 25 -18.44 4.45 18.15
CA PHE A 25 -18.35 5.75 17.51
C PHE A 25 -17.08 6.47 18.00
N THR A 26 -16.29 7.00 17.07
CA THR A 26 -15.09 7.79 17.38
C THR A 26 -15.14 9.13 16.66
N ARG A 27 -14.62 10.16 17.33
CA ARG A 27 -14.32 11.47 16.72
C ARG A 27 -12.98 11.94 17.24
N ARG A 28 -12.07 12.26 16.32
CA ARG A 28 -10.73 12.73 16.62
C ARG A 28 -10.49 14.08 15.96
N THR A 29 -9.89 14.99 16.71
CA THR A 29 -9.39 16.27 16.20
C THR A 29 -7.97 16.51 16.69
N GLN A 30 -7.03 16.73 15.78
CA GLN A 30 -5.63 17.00 16.09
C GLN A 30 -5.22 18.32 15.45
N GLN A 31 -4.61 19.22 16.22
CA GLN A 31 -4.21 20.53 15.72
C GLN A 31 -2.76 20.78 16.14
N ASN A 32 -1.97 21.32 15.22
CA ASN A 32 -0.63 21.81 15.49
C ASN A 32 -0.57 23.30 15.13
N SER A 33 -0.76 24.18 16.10
CA SER A 33 -0.90 25.62 15.84
C SER A 33 0.37 26.30 15.29
N ASN A 34 1.55 25.74 15.55
CA ASN A 34 2.84 26.30 15.13
C ASN A 34 3.46 25.48 13.99
N ALA A 35 2.69 25.19 12.95
CA ALA A 35 3.11 24.31 11.86
C ALA A 35 3.79 25.03 10.68
N GLY A 36 4.08 26.32 10.80
CA GLY A 36 4.79 27.14 9.80
C GLY A 36 3.99 27.52 8.56
N ASP A 37 2.81 26.92 8.35
CA ASP A 37 1.90 27.22 7.25
C ASP A 37 0.43 27.11 7.70
N LEU A 38 -0.45 27.92 7.09
CA LEU A 38 -1.88 27.97 7.41
C LEU A 38 -2.52 26.60 7.23
N GLN A 39 -2.26 25.91 6.12
CA GLN A 39 -2.90 24.63 5.83
C GLN A 39 -2.54 23.58 6.88
N LYS A 40 -1.29 23.56 7.34
CA LYS A 40 -0.82 22.63 8.38
C LYS A 40 -1.32 23.00 9.78
N SER A 41 -1.60 24.28 10.02
CA SER A 41 -2.10 24.76 11.31
C SER A 41 -3.57 24.43 11.56
N LEU A 42 -4.35 24.28 10.48
CA LEU A 42 -5.76 23.92 10.53
C LEU A 42 -5.95 22.50 11.11
N PRO A 43 -6.96 22.24 11.97
CA PRO A 43 -7.12 20.95 12.64
C PRO A 43 -7.38 19.79 11.67
N TYR A 44 -6.73 18.65 11.89
CA TYR A 44 -7.06 17.36 11.29
C TYR A 44 -8.29 16.77 11.98
N LYS A 45 -9.25 16.27 11.20
CA LYS A 45 -10.54 15.77 11.70
C LYS A 45 -10.92 14.44 11.06
N ASN A 46 -11.14 13.44 11.89
CA ASN A 46 -11.67 12.14 11.49
C ASN A 46 -12.83 11.77 12.40
N GLN A 47 -13.82 11.08 11.84
CA GLN A 47 -14.89 10.47 12.61
C GLN A 47 -15.23 9.12 12.02
N GLY A 48 -15.66 8.18 12.84
CA GLY A 48 -15.97 6.84 12.37
C GLY A 48 -17.01 6.15 13.24
N LEU A 49 -17.85 5.34 12.61
CA LEU A 49 -18.69 4.36 13.28
C LEU A 49 -18.22 2.97 12.85
N SER A 50 -17.74 2.19 13.81
CA SER A 50 -17.30 0.82 13.60
C SER A 50 -18.25 -0.13 14.29
N GLY A 51 -18.49 -1.29 13.68
CA GLY A 51 -19.28 -2.35 14.27
C GLY A 51 -18.63 -3.71 14.11
N ARG A 52 -18.86 -4.58 15.09
CA ARG A 52 -18.45 -5.99 15.09
C ARG A 52 -19.60 -6.84 15.60
N PHE A 53 -19.98 -7.84 14.83
CA PHE A 53 -20.98 -8.83 15.21
C PHE A 53 -20.39 -10.22 15.06
N THR A 54 -20.52 -11.03 16.09
CA THR A 54 -20.03 -12.40 16.08
C THR A 54 -21.17 -13.35 16.40
N TYR A 55 -21.15 -14.49 15.73
CA TYR A 55 -22.00 -15.63 16.02
C TYR A 55 -21.14 -16.87 16.18
N SER A 56 -21.38 -17.64 17.23
CA SER A 56 -20.79 -18.95 17.44
C SER A 56 -21.88 -19.99 17.62
N TYR A 57 -21.68 -21.18 17.05
CA TYR A 57 -22.56 -22.33 17.24
C TYR A 57 -21.76 -23.52 17.77
N ASP A 58 -22.18 -24.01 18.93
CA ASP A 58 -21.66 -25.16 19.67
C ASP A 58 -20.13 -25.17 19.79
N LYS A 59 -19.54 -23.98 19.87
CA LYS A 59 -18.08 -23.75 19.89
C LYS A 59 -17.34 -24.42 18.71
N ARG A 60 -18.01 -24.68 17.60
CA ARG A 60 -17.45 -25.32 16.39
C ARG A 60 -17.43 -24.35 15.22
N TYR A 61 -18.53 -23.66 14.99
CA TYR A 61 -18.71 -22.76 13.87
C TYR A 61 -18.69 -21.32 14.37
N PHE A 62 -17.93 -20.48 13.71
CA PHE A 62 -17.77 -19.08 14.04
C PHE A 62 -18.02 -18.26 12.79
N ALA A 63 -18.85 -17.22 12.90
CA ALA A 63 -19.04 -16.22 11.88
C ALA A 63 -18.83 -14.84 12.51
N GLU A 64 -18.16 -13.96 11.78
CA GLU A 64 -17.92 -12.59 12.21
C GLU A 64 -18.19 -11.65 11.04
N PHE A 65 -18.91 -10.57 11.32
CA PHE A 65 -19.09 -9.46 10.39
C PHE A 65 -18.64 -8.17 11.08
N ASN A 66 -17.74 -7.44 10.43
CA ASN A 66 -17.33 -6.12 10.88
C ASN A 66 -17.62 -5.09 9.80
N PHE A 67 -17.78 -3.84 10.21
CA PHE A 67 -17.78 -2.72 9.28
C PHE A 67 -17.15 -1.50 9.91
N GLY A 68 -16.60 -0.62 9.08
CA GLY A 68 -16.23 0.74 9.44
C GLY A 68 -16.85 1.72 8.47
N TYR A 69 -17.58 2.72 8.98
CA TYR A 69 -18.04 3.87 8.23
C TYR A 69 -17.25 5.09 8.70
N ASN A 70 -16.24 5.48 7.93
CA ASN A 70 -15.23 6.46 8.33
C ASN A 70 -15.31 7.71 7.45
N GLY A 71 -15.22 8.88 8.09
CA GLY A 71 -15.16 10.19 7.46
C GLY A 71 -13.80 10.86 7.68
N SER A 72 -13.25 11.44 6.62
CA SER A 72 -11.98 12.19 6.66
C SER A 72 -12.15 13.56 6.01
N GLU A 73 -11.70 14.62 6.68
CA GLU A 73 -11.71 15.99 6.14
C GLU A 73 -10.80 16.22 4.92
N ARG A 74 -9.92 15.25 4.63
CA ARG A 74 -9.00 15.31 3.48
C ARG A 74 -9.74 15.22 2.14
N PHE A 75 -10.95 14.67 2.15
CA PHE A 75 -11.76 14.44 0.96
C PHE A 75 -12.88 15.48 0.81
N ALA A 76 -13.26 15.72 -0.44
CA ALA A 76 -14.40 16.54 -0.80
C ALA A 76 -15.70 15.98 -0.19
N GLN A 77 -16.76 16.80 -0.14
CA GLN A 77 -18.01 16.42 0.52
C GLN A 77 -18.64 15.13 -0.04
N ASN A 78 -18.55 14.93 -1.35
CA ASN A 78 -19.01 13.74 -2.08
C ASN A 78 -18.19 12.46 -1.79
N GLU A 79 -16.90 12.59 -1.45
CA GLU A 79 -15.98 11.46 -1.20
C GLU A 79 -15.58 11.32 0.28
N ARG A 80 -16.19 12.14 1.15
CA ARG A 80 -15.80 12.29 2.55
C ARG A 80 -15.85 11.01 3.36
N TYR A 81 -16.84 10.17 3.07
CA TYR A 81 -17.14 8.97 3.82
C TYR A 81 -16.88 7.70 3.01
N GLY A 82 -16.22 6.73 3.65
CA GLY A 82 -16.02 5.39 3.11
C GLY A 82 -16.66 4.32 4.00
N PHE A 83 -17.27 3.32 3.37
CA PHE A 83 -17.80 2.13 4.03
C PHE A 83 -16.92 0.92 3.73
N PHE A 84 -16.46 0.25 4.79
CA PHE A 84 -15.42 -0.77 4.74
C PHE A 84 -15.88 -2.02 5.52
N PRO A 85 -16.66 -2.91 4.88
CA PRO A 85 -17.11 -4.16 5.49
C PRO A 85 -16.00 -5.22 5.47
N SER A 86 -16.02 -6.11 6.45
CA SER A 86 -15.28 -7.36 6.44
C SER A 86 -16.13 -8.48 7.03
N PHE A 87 -15.85 -9.70 6.62
CA PHE A 87 -16.45 -10.89 7.19
C PHE A 87 -15.39 -11.97 7.39
N GLY A 88 -15.65 -12.85 8.35
CA GLY A 88 -14.81 -13.97 8.67
C GLY A 88 -15.63 -15.18 9.04
N ILE A 89 -15.12 -16.35 8.71
CA ILE A 89 -15.65 -17.63 9.16
C ILE A 89 -14.52 -18.45 9.78
N GLY A 90 -14.86 -19.17 10.84
CA GLY A 90 -13.97 -20.08 11.53
C GLY A 90 -14.66 -21.41 11.75
N TYR A 91 -13.92 -22.51 11.57
CA TYR A 91 -14.41 -23.84 11.86
C TYR A 91 -13.39 -24.61 12.69
N LEU A 92 -13.74 -24.86 13.94
CA LEU A 92 -12.95 -25.66 14.87
C LEU A 92 -13.37 -27.13 14.73
N MET A 93 -12.80 -27.80 13.73
CA MET A 93 -13.07 -29.20 13.40
C MET A 93 -12.72 -30.14 14.56
N SER A 94 -11.74 -29.78 15.40
CA SER A 94 -11.36 -30.60 16.56
C SER A 94 -12.44 -30.70 17.64
N ASN A 95 -13.48 -29.85 17.59
CA ASN A 95 -14.62 -29.94 18.51
C ASN A 95 -15.73 -30.88 18.02
N GLU A 96 -15.58 -31.50 16.85
CA GLU A 96 -16.56 -32.45 16.33
C GLU A 96 -16.51 -33.80 17.06
N LYS A 97 -17.66 -34.46 17.20
CA LYS A 97 -17.77 -35.75 17.91
C LYS A 97 -16.90 -36.85 17.28
N PHE A 98 -16.72 -36.82 15.96
CA PHE A 98 -15.89 -37.77 15.23
C PHE A 98 -14.39 -37.52 15.41
N TRP A 99 -13.99 -36.37 15.98
CA TRP A 99 -12.59 -36.02 16.19
C TRP A 99 -11.99 -36.65 17.44
N LYS A 100 -12.82 -37.11 18.38
CA LYS A 100 -12.39 -37.74 19.65
C LYS A 100 -11.27 -38.78 19.52
N PRO A 101 -11.26 -39.69 18.52
CA PRO A 101 -10.18 -40.67 18.37
C PRO A 101 -8.82 -40.03 18.03
N LEU A 102 -8.80 -38.83 17.48
CA LEU A 102 -7.61 -38.13 17.00
C LEU A 102 -7.08 -37.09 17.99
N GLU A 103 -7.81 -36.72 19.05
CA GLU A 103 -7.46 -35.63 19.98
C GLU A 103 -6.05 -35.76 20.60
N ASN A 104 -5.58 -36.99 20.83
CA ASN A 104 -4.25 -37.25 21.40
C ASN A 104 -3.11 -36.94 20.42
N THR A 105 -3.37 -37.09 19.12
CA THR A 105 -2.38 -36.85 18.05
C THR A 105 -2.54 -35.43 17.51
N ILE A 106 -3.78 -35.03 17.22
CA ILE A 106 -4.17 -33.72 16.70
C ILE A 106 -5.15 -33.07 17.68
N SER A 107 -4.59 -32.31 18.62
CA SER A 107 -5.34 -31.68 19.70
C SER A 107 -6.15 -30.47 19.26
N LYS A 108 -5.80 -29.86 18.13
CA LYS A 108 -6.50 -28.70 17.58
C LYS A 108 -6.45 -28.75 16.06
N LEU A 109 -7.59 -28.51 15.42
CA LEU A 109 -7.65 -28.23 13.99
C LEU A 109 -8.71 -27.15 13.77
N LYS A 110 -8.27 -25.97 13.34
CA LYS A 110 -9.15 -24.84 13.03
C LYS A 110 -8.87 -24.30 11.65
N TRP A 111 -9.92 -24.15 10.85
CA TRP A 111 -9.90 -23.43 9.60
C TRP A 111 -10.36 -21.99 9.83
N LYS A 112 -9.72 -21.04 9.16
CA LYS A 112 -10.06 -19.62 9.20
C LYS A 112 -10.13 -19.08 7.78
N PHE A 113 -11.14 -18.28 7.51
CA PHE A 113 -11.21 -17.48 6.30
C PHE A 113 -11.67 -16.08 6.67
N THR A 114 -11.02 -15.06 6.11
CA THR A 114 -11.44 -13.67 6.25
C THR A 114 -11.36 -12.96 4.91
N TYR A 115 -12.31 -12.06 4.68
CA TYR A 115 -12.32 -11.18 3.52
C TYR A 115 -12.86 -9.82 3.93
N GLY A 116 -12.20 -8.74 3.52
CA GLY A 116 -12.66 -7.40 3.88
C GLY A 116 -12.07 -6.29 3.04
N LEU A 117 -12.70 -5.13 3.19
CA LEU A 117 -12.24 -3.86 2.64
C LEU A 117 -11.62 -3.03 3.76
N VAL A 118 -10.52 -2.36 3.45
CA VAL A 118 -9.85 -1.41 4.34
C VAL A 118 -9.60 -0.12 3.57
N GLY A 119 -10.01 1.00 4.16
CA GLY A 119 -9.76 2.34 3.64
C GLY A 119 -8.50 2.96 4.23
N ASN A 120 -7.74 3.67 3.40
CA ASN A 120 -6.65 4.55 3.83
C ASN A 120 -6.93 5.98 3.37
N ASP A 121 -6.97 6.93 4.30
CA ASP A 121 -7.10 8.37 4.01
C ASP A 121 -5.78 9.13 4.06
N ALA A 122 -4.72 8.53 4.61
CA ALA A 122 -3.38 9.11 4.66
C ALA A 122 -2.70 9.04 3.28
N ILE A 123 -3.27 9.75 2.30
CA ILE A 123 -2.76 9.87 0.93
C ILE A 123 -2.07 11.22 0.71
N GLY A 124 -0.99 11.24 -0.07
CA GLY A 124 -0.22 12.47 -0.33
C GLY A 124 0.52 13.00 0.91
N ASP A 125 0.98 14.24 0.84
CA ASP A 125 1.68 14.92 1.94
C ASP A 125 0.71 15.70 2.87
N SER A 126 1.23 16.21 3.98
CA SER A 126 0.60 17.27 4.80
C SER A 126 0.28 18.54 4.00
N ASN A 127 1.13 18.92 3.04
CA ASN A 127 0.93 20.05 2.13
C ASN A 127 -0.22 19.81 1.14
N ASP A 128 -0.66 18.56 0.99
CA ASP A 128 -1.62 18.09 -0.01
C ASP A 128 -2.98 17.70 0.59
N ARG A 129 -3.23 18.09 1.84
CA ARG A 129 -4.38 17.66 2.62
C ARG A 129 -5.74 17.97 1.97
N PHE A 130 -5.86 19.07 1.24
CA PHE A 130 -7.09 19.52 0.61
C PHE A 130 -6.99 19.48 -0.91
N PHE A 131 -6.89 18.28 -1.47
CA PHE A 131 -6.85 18.09 -2.92
C PHE A 131 -8.07 18.68 -3.64
N TYR A 132 -9.20 18.80 -2.95
CA TYR A 132 -10.42 19.40 -3.48
C TYR A 132 -10.41 20.94 -3.52
N LEU A 133 -9.35 21.58 -3.04
CA LEU A 133 -9.16 23.03 -3.11
C LEU A 133 -7.93 23.36 -3.98
N SER A 134 -8.08 24.38 -4.83
CA SER A 134 -6.94 24.95 -5.54
C SER A 134 -6.07 25.73 -4.55
N ASN A 135 -4.76 25.71 -4.80
CA ASN A 135 -3.79 26.51 -4.06
C ASN A 135 -2.98 27.37 -5.03
N VAL A 136 -2.82 28.64 -4.68
CA VAL A 136 -2.15 29.65 -5.51
C VAL A 136 -1.16 30.40 -4.64
N ASN A 137 0.12 30.38 -5.04
CA ASN A 137 1.13 31.26 -4.46
C ASN A 137 1.03 32.62 -5.15
N MET A 138 0.61 33.65 -4.40
CA MET A 138 0.48 35.02 -4.92
C MET A 138 1.79 35.81 -4.92
N ASN A 139 2.89 35.23 -4.42
CA ASN A 139 4.17 35.92 -4.23
C ASN A 139 5.35 34.99 -4.59
N ASP A 140 5.40 34.55 -5.85
CA ASP A 140 6.43 33.64 -6.37
C ASP A 140 7.55 34.40 -7.08
N ASP A 141 8.69 34.54 -6.40
CA ASP A 141 9.93 35.14 -6.94
C ASP A 141 10.45 34.41 -8.19
N GLY A 142 10.28 33.07 -8.27
CA GLY A 142 10.69 32.28 -9.43
C GLY A 142 9.86 32.52 -10.69
N LYS A 143 8.72 33.21 -10.55
CA LYS A 143 7.89 33.72 -11.66
C LYS A 143 7.86 35.25 -11.71
N GLY A 144 8.77 35.91 -10.99
CA GLY A 144 8.88 37.34 -10.98
C GLY A 144 9.33 37.90 -12.33
N GLN A 145 9.07 39.20 -12.51
CA GLN A 145 9.51 39.96 -13.67
C GLN A 145 10.02 41.33 -13.20
N ASP A 146 11.12 41.77 -13.81
CA ASP A 146 11.65 43.12 -13.60
C ASP A 146 10.97 44.11 -14.53
N PHE A 147 10.50 45.21 -13.95
CA PHE A 147 9.84 46.28 -14.68
C PHE A 147 10.67 47.58 -14.66
N GLY A 148 10.38 48.45 -15.62
CA GLY A 148 11.04 49.76 -15.78
C GLY A 148 12.32 49.70 -16.59
N THR A 149 12.91 50.86 -16.88
CA THR A 149 14.09 50.98 -17.76
C THR A 149 15.40 50.57 -17.09
N ASN A 150 15.43 50.49 -15.75
CA ASN A 150 16.65 50.25 -14.97
C ASN A 150 16.63 48.90 -14.23
N TRP A 151 15.68 48.01 -14.51
CA TRP A 151 15.57 46.68 -13.88
C TRP A 151 15.54 46.71 -12.33
N GLY A 152 15.11 47.83 -11.75
CA GLY A 152 15.13 48.05 -10.29
C GLY A 152 13.81 47.74 -9.58
N ASN A 153 12.79 47.30 -10.32
CA ASN A 153 11.46 47.01 -9.79
C ASN A 153 11.09 45.55 -10.09
N HIS A 154 11.56 44.64 -9.24
CA HIS A 154 11.22 43.23 -9.30
C HIS A 154 9.83 43.00 -8.69
N ILE A 155 8.90 42.44 -9.46
CA ILE A 155 7.57 42.09 -8.98
C ILE A 155 7.43 40.58 -9.09
N ASN A 156 7.20 39.93 -7.95
CA ASN A 156 6.95 38.50 -7.88
C ASN A 156 5.70 38.10 -8.67
N GLY A 157 5.77 36.93 -9.27
CA GLY A 157 4.67 36.37 -10.05
C GLY A 157 3.64 35.64 -9.19
N ILE A 158 2.67 35.05 -9.88
CA ILE A 158 1.64 34.21 -9.31
C ILE A 158 1.76 32.81 -9.92
N THR A 159 1.78 31.79 -9.08
CA THR A 159 1.89 30.39 -9.50
C THR A 159 0.77 29.56 -8.90
N VAL A 160 0.09 28.78 -9.72
CA VAL A 160 -0.82 27.73 -9.22
C VAL A 160 0.06 26.58 -8.73
N THR A 161 -0.02 26.25 -7.44
CA THR A 161 0.75 25.17 -6.80
C THR A 161 -0.07 23.89 -6.66
N ARG A 162 -1.41 23.97 -6.77
CA ARG A 162 -2.30 22.80 -6.83
C ARG A 162 -3.61 23.12 -7.55
N TYR A 163 -4.04 22.21 -8.41
CA TYR A 163 -5.37 22.20 -8.99
C TYR A 163 -6.36 21.44 -8.10
N ALA A 164 -7.60 21.94 -8.02
CA ALA A 164 -8.67 21.27 -7.28
C ALA A 164 -9.08 19.97 -7.99
N ASN A 165 -9.27 18.90 -7.21
CA ASN A 165 -9.79 17.63 -7.65
C ASN A 165 -10.71 17.05 -6.57
N GLU A 166 -12.01 17.20 -6.78
CA GLU A 166 -13.07 16.71 -5.88
C GLU A 166 -13.35 15.21 -6.00
N LEU A 167 -12.72 14.54 -6.97
CA LEU A 167 -12.85 13.09 -7.21
C LEU A 167 -11.81 12.29 -6.45
N ILE A 168 -10.86 12.94 -5.77
CA ILE A 168 -9.89 12.24 -4.94
C ILE A 168 -10.59 11.63 -3.72
N THR A 169 -10.36 10.34 -3.52
CA THR A 169 -11.05 9.50 -2.53
C THR A 169 -10.08 8.55 -1.84
N TRP A 170 -10.62 7.74 -0.92
CA TRP A 170 -9.93 6.72 -0.15
C TRP A 170 -9.17 5.73 -1.04
N GLU A 171 -7.97 5.36 -0.61
CA GLU A 171 -7.32 4.15 -1.08
C GLU A 171 -8.03 2.93 -0.50
N LYS A 172 -8.41 1.97 -1.36
CA LYS A 172 -9.22 0.82 -0.95
C LYS A 172 -8.43 -0.48 -1.13
N ALA A 173 -8.08 -1.11 -0.02
CA ALA A 173 -7.44 -2.42 0.02
C ALA A 173 -8.48 -3.52 0.24
N LYS A 174 -8.59 -4.44 -0.72
CA LYS A 174 -9.32 -5.71 -0.56
C LYS A 174 -8.34 -6.72 0.01
N LYS A 175 -8.62 -7.26 1.20
CA LYS A 175 -7.77 -8.23 1.87
C LYS A 175 -8.52 -9.55 2.00
N MET A 176 -7.79 -10.64 1.76
CA MET A 176 -8.26 -12.01 1.94
C MET A 176 -7.18 -12.78 2.69
N ASN A 177 -7.59 -13.60 3.64
CA ASN A 177 -6.70 -14.51 4.35
C ASN A 177 -7.40 -15.86 4.55
N ILE A 178 -6.69 -16.94 4.24
CA ILE A 178 -7.09 -18.32 4.50
C ILE A 178 -6.03 -18.91 5.43
N GLY A 179 -6.45 -19.43 6.58
CA GLY A 179 -5.55 -19.90 7.61
C GLY A 179 -5.94 -21.25 8.18
N ILE A 180 -4.95 -21.97 8.66
CA ILE A 180 -5.10 -23.17 9.47
C ILE A 180 -4.36 -23.00 10.79
N GLU A 181 -4.95 -23.54 11.86
CA GLU A 181 -4.30 -23.74 13.15
C GLU A 181 -4.32 -25.22 13.48
N LEU A 182 -3.15 -25.81 13.70
CA LEU A 182 -2.95 -27.23 13.95
C LEU A 182 -2.21 -27.41 15.27
N GLY A 183 -2.83 -28.10 16.22
CA GLY A 183 -2.20 -28.54 17.47
C GLY A 183 -1.82 -30.00 17.38
N LEU A 184 -0.55 -30.35 17.65
CA LEU A 184 -0.06 -31.72 17.63
C LEU A 184 0.46 -32.14 19.00
N PHE A 185 0.07 -33.34 19.44
CA PHE A 185 0.54 -34.00 20.67
C PHE A 185 0.43 -33.17 21.95
N ASN A 186 -0.42 -32.14 21.98
CA ASN A 186 -0.51 -31.13 23.06
C ASN A 186 0.82 -30.42 23.38
N LYS A 187 1.76 -30.39 22.42
CA LYS A 187 3.11 -29.82 22.59
C LYS A 187 3.49 -28.87 21.47
N GLN A 188 2.84 -28.97 20.32
CA GLN A 188 3.14 -28.20 19.11
C GLN A 188 1.89 -27.47 18.67
N GLU A 189 2.02 -26.18 18.34
CA GLU A 189 1.01 -25.40 17.67
C GLU A 189 1.61 -24.81 16.39
N ILE A 190 0.99 -25.11 15.26
CA ILE A 190 1.39 -24.64 13.94
C ILE A 190 0.26 -23.74 13.44
N GLN A 191 0.60 -22.53 13.03
CA GLN A 191 -0.31 -21.63 12.33
C GLN A 191 0.27 -21.39 10.95
N ALA A 192 -0.58 -21.47 9.93
CA ALA A 192 -0.18 -21.15 8.57
C ALA A 192 -1.30 -20.38 7.89
N ASP A 193 -0.96 -19.23 7.32
CA ASP A 193 -1.88 -18.30 6.71
C ASP A 193 -1.40 -17.94 5.30
N VAL A 194 -2.30 -18.05 4.32
CA VAL A 194 -2.10 -17.55 2.96
C VAL A 194 -2.90 -16.26 2.84
N PHE A 195 -2.21 -15.17 2.52
CA PHE A 195 -2.83 -13.85 2.41
C PHE A 195 -2.71 -13.27 1.01
N TYR A 196 -3.72 -12.49 0.63
CA TYR A 196 -3.77 -11.71 -0.59
C TYR A 196 -4.37 -10.34 -0.30
N GLU A 197 -3.72 -9.30 -0.80
CA GLU A 197 -4.21 -7.92 -0.76
C GLU A 197 -4.20 -7.33 -2.17
N LYS A 198 -5.28 -6.66 -2.57
CA LYS A 198 -5.32 -5.81 -3.75
C LYS A 198 -5.78 -4.41 -3.36
N ARG A 199 -4.88 -3.44 -3.48
CA ARG A 199 -5.15 -2.03 -3.28
C ARG A 199 -5.46 -1.37 -4.60
N ASN A 200 -6.59 -0.67 -4.66
CA ASN A 200 -6.99 0.14 -5.80
C ASN A 200 -7.14 1.60 -5.36
N SER A 201 -7.25 2.48 -6.35
CA SER A 201 -7.41 3.92 -6.12
C SER A 201 -6.20 4.50 -5.39
N ILE A 202 -4.98 4.02 -5.69
CA ILE A 202 -3.74 4.58 -5.15
C ILE A 202 -3.55 5.98 -5.73
N LEU A 203 -3.30 6.95 -4.85
CA LEU A 203 -3.07 8.33 -5.27
C LEU A 203 -1.70 8.40 -5.96
N MET A 204 -1.70 8.92 -7.20
CA MET A 204 -0.48 9.09 -7.98
C MET A 204 -0.44 10.47 -8.61
N THR A 205 0.77 10.97 -8.86
CA THR A 205 0.97 12.07 -9.80
C THR A 205 0.71 11.56 -11.21
N ARG A 206 -0.07 12.31 -11.97
CA ARG A 206 -0.41 11.98 -13.35
C ARG A 206 0.84 12.12 -14.21
N SER A 207 1.34 11.02 -14.74
CA SER A 207 2.58 10.99 -15.53
C SER A 207 2.35 11.28 -17.02
N PHE A 208 1.11 11.17 -17.49
CA PHE A 208 0.75 11.27 -18.91
C PHE A 208 -0.24 12.41 -19.15
N ILE A 209 0.21 13.64 -18.88
CA ILE A 209 -0.51 14.88 -19.20
C ILE A 209 0.28 15.64 -20.28
N PRO A 210 -0.33 15.94 -21.44
CA PRO A 210 0.33 16.73 -22.48
C PRO A 210 0.72 18.12 -22.00
N SER A 211 1.93 18.56 -22.34
CA SER A 211 2.41 19.91 -22.02
C SER A 211 1.55 21.02 -22.64
N THR A 212 0.84 20.72 -23.72
CA THR A 212 -0.12 21.62 -24.37
C THR A 212 -1.29 22.03 -23.47
N MET A 213 -1.54 21.29 -22.38
CA MET A 213 -2.53 21.69 -21.37
C MET A 213 -2.09 22.90 -20.53
N GLY A 214 -0.80 23.27 -20.56
CA GLY A 214 -0.29 24.48 -19.90
C GLY A 214 -0.40 24.47 -18.37
N LEU A 215 -0.47 23.29 -17.76
CA LEU A 215 -0.55 23.16 -16.31
C LEU A 215 0.80 23.51 -15.67
N THR A 216 0.78 24.35 -14.64
CA THR A 216 2.00 24.82 -13.95
C THR A 216 2.36 23.99 -12.73
N ALA A 217 1.46 23.09 -12.32
CA ALA A 217 1.64 22.18 -11.18
C ALA A 217 1.20 20.76 -11.54
N ASP A 218 1.83 19.80 -10.88
CA ASP A 218 1.50 18.38 -11.01
C ASP A 218 0.04 18.11 -10.63
N VAL A 219 -0.65 17.34 -11.46
CA VAL A 219 -2.01 16.87 -11.17
C VAL A 219 -1.92 15.51 -10.50
N ARG A 220 -2.72 15.30 -9.45
CA ARG A 220 -2.82 14.01 -8.76
C ARG A 220 -4.20 13.40 -8.93
N ALA A 221 -4.28 12.08 -8.97
CA ALA A 221 -5.53 11.34 -9.04
C ALA A 221 -5.37 9.89 -8.52
N ASN A 222 -6.49 9.26 -8.12
CA ASN A 222 -6.52 7.86 -7.69
C ASN A 222 -6.52 6.90 -8.89
N VAL A 223 -5.38 6.78 -9.59
CA VAL A 223 -5.26 5.97 -10.82
C VAL A 223 -4.50 4.66 -10.63
N GLY A 224 -3.77 4.50 -9.52
CA GLY A 224 -2.91 3.34 -9.29
C GLY A 224 -3.62 2.14 -8.68
N ALA A 225 -3.06 0.96 -8.94
CA ALA A 225 -3.42 -0.28 -8.25
C ALA A 225 -2.19 -1.16 -8.05
N ALA A 226 -2.15 -1.85 -6.92
CA ALA A 226 -1.08 -2.78 -6.56
C ALA A 226 -1.67 -4.00 -5.84
N SER A 227 -0.98 -5.14 -5.94
CA SER A 227 -1.34 -6.34 -5.18
C SER A 227 -0.14 -6.89 -4.41
N GLY A 228 -0.43 -7.55 -3.29
CA GLY A 228 0.52 -8.25 -2.45
C GLY A 228 -0.03 -9.62 -2.11
N LYS A 229 0.83 -10.64 -2.05
CA LYS A 229 0.45 -11.98 -1.62
C LYS A 229 1.60 -12.66 -0.90
N GLY A 230 1.27 -13.62 -0.05
CA GLY A 230 2.27 -14.32 0.70
C GLY A 230 1.74 -15.45 1.55
N ILE A 231 2.68 -16.09 2.23
CA ILE A 231 2.44 -17.14 3.20
C ILE A 231 3.15 -16.73 4.48
N ASP A 232 2.45 -16.84 5.60
CA ASP A 232 2.98 -16.67 6.94
C ASP A 232 2.81 -17.99 7.70
N MET A 233 3.83 -18.42 8.42
CA MET A 233 3.81 -19.65 9.21
C MET A 233 4.50 -19.41 10.54
N SER A 234 3.87 -19.88 11.62
CA SER A 234 4.48 -19.93 12.94
C SER A 234 4.39 -21.34 13.51
N VAL A 235 5.43 -21.74 14.23
CA VAL A 235 5.49 -22.99 14.98
C VAL A 235 5.91 -22.67 16.40
N ASP A 236 5.05 -23.03 17.33
CA ASP A 236 5.29 -22.99 18.77
C ASP A 236 5.46 -24.42 19.28
N TYR A 237 6.55 -24.68 19.99
CA TYR A 237 6.83 -25.93 20.68
C TYR A 237 6.94 -25.66 22.17
N SER A 238 6.28 -26.47 22.98
CA SER A 238 6.40 -26.44 24.44
C SER A 238 6.41 -27.87 24.98
N HIS A 239 7.45 -28.23 25.72
CA HIS A 239 7.57 -29.55 26.31
C HIS A 239 8.30 -29.51 27.65
N SER A 240 7.63 -29.97 28.71
CA SER A 240 8.27 -30.32 29.98
C SER A 240 8.98 -31.67 29.84
N ILE A 241 10.31 -31.66 29.90
CA ILE A 241 11.15 -32.86 29.86
C ILE A 241 11.04 -33.60 31.20
N ASN A 242 11.05 -32.85 32.31
CA ASN A 242 10.79 -33.35 33.66
C ASN A 242 10.20 -32.21 34.53
N LYS A 243 10.12 -32.41 35.85
CA LYS A 243 9.53 -31.45 36.80
C LYS A 243 10.32 -30.14 36.91
N ASP A 244 11.61 -30.18 36.57
CA ASP A 244 12.55 -29.08 36.79
C ASP A 244 13.03 -28.45 35.48
N LEU A 245 12.74 -29.09 34.34
CA LEU A 245 13.18 -28.67 33.01
C LEU A 245 12.03 -28.68 32.01
N TRP A 246 11.74 -27.50 31.48
CA TRP A 246 10.84 -27.29 30.37
C TRP A 246 11.55 -26.54 29.26
N VAL A 247 11.17 -26.84 28.02
CA VAL A 247 11.72 -26.22 26.82
C VAL A 247 10.59 -25.65 26.00
N THR A 248 10.77 -24.41 25.55
CA THR A 248 9.95 -23.82 24.50
C THR A 248 10.80 -23.37 23.33
N GLY A 249 10.26 -23.53 22.12
CA GLY A 249 10.83 -22.98 20.90
C GLY A 249 9.74 -22.30 20.09
N ARG A 250 10.07 -21.18 19.46
CA ARG A 250 9.19 -20.51 18.50
C ARG A 250 9.99 -20.25 17.22
N ALA A 251 9.39 -20.60 16.09
CA ALA A 251 9.93 -20.30 14.77
C ALA A 251 8.84 -19.67 13.92
N ASN A 252 9.19 -18.61 13.19
CA ASN A 252 8.29 -17.93 12.26
C ASN A 252 8.95 -17.86 10.88
N PHE A 253 8.15 -18.00 9.84
CA PHE A 253 8.57 -17.88 8.45
C PHE A 253 7.53 -17.09 7.67
N THR A 254 7.96 -16.05 6.97
CA THR A 254 7.08 -15.23 6.13
C THR A 254 7.70 -15.10 4.75
N TYR A 255 6.91 -15.39 3.73
CA TYR A 255 7.23 -15.07 2.35
C TYR A 255 6.18 -14.12 1.80
N ALA A 256 6.59 -12.98 1.27
CA ALA A 256 5.70 -11.99 0.70
C ALA A 256 6.27 -11.45 -0.61
N THR A 257 5.39 -11.25 -1.59
CA THR A 257 5.71 -10.58 -2.86
C THR A 257 4.60 -9.61 -3.20
N SER A 258 4.95 -8.56 -3.94
CA SER A 258 4.01 -7.53 -4.38
C SER A 258 4.29 -7.16 -5.84
N LYS A 259 3.29 -6.58 -6.50
CA LYS A 259 3.43 -6.09 -7.86
C LYS A 259 2.50 -4.91 -8.17
N TYR A 260 2.88 -4.11 -9.17
CA TYR A 260 1.96 -3.14 -9.77
C TYR A 260 0.89 -3.86 -10.60
N GLU A 261 -0.37 -3.52 -10.36
CA GLU A 261 -1.52 -3.99 -11.14
C GLU A 261 -1.93 -2.95 -12.18
N LYS A 262 -1.76 -1.66 -11.83
CA LYS A 262 -2.06 -0.52 -12.69
C LYS A 262 -1.20 0.66 -12.24
N ILE A 263 -0.60 1.34 -13.21
CA ILE A 263 0.09 2.61 -13.05
C ILE A 263 -0.22 3.45 -14.30
N GLU A 264 -0.21 4.77 -14.17
CA GLU A 264 -0.20 5.62 -15.35
C GLU A 264 1.24 5.70 -15.88
N GLU A 265 1.43 5.21 -17.10
CA GLU A 265 2.71 5.19 -17.80
C GLU A 265 2.46 5.38 -19.30
N PRO A 266 3.46 5.82 -20.08
CA PRO A 266 3.39 5.86 -21.53
C PRO A 266 3.07 4.47 -22.13
N ASP A 267 2.56 4.44 -23.35
CA ASP A 267 2.37 3.20 -24.10
C ASP A 267 3.71 2.63 -24.57
N TYR A 268 4.43 2.00 -23.64
CA TYR A 268 5.71 1.35 -23.91
C TYR A 268 5.58 0.16 -24.85
N LEU A 269 4.41 -0.48 -24.93
CA LEU A 269 4.17 -1.57 -25.87
C LEU A 269 4.08 -1.05 -27.30
N GLY A 270 3.28 0.00 -27.52
CA GLY A 270 3.16 0.67 -28.81
C GLY A 270 4.46 1.35 -29.25
N ALA A 271 5.29 1.79 -28.30
CA ALA A 271 6.61 2.37 -28.55
C ALA A 271 7.72 1.33 -28.83
N GLY A 272 7.43 0.03 -28.79
CA GLY A 272 8.42 -1.02 -29.07
C GLY A 272 9.37 -1.35 -27.91
N THR A 273 9.14 -0.78 -26.71
CA THR A 273 9.98 -0.97 -25.52
C THR A 273 9.21 -1.61 -24.35
N PRO A 274 8.52 -2.76 -24.52
CA PRO A 274 7.58 -3.30 -23.54
C PRO A 274 8.21 -3.65 -22.18
N TRP A 275 9.52 -3.91 -22.14
CA TRP A 275 10.25 -4.19 -20.90
C TRP A 275 10.28 -3.02 -19.92
N ARG A 276 9.98 -1.79 -20.35
CA ARG A 276 9.94 -0.58 -19.52
C ARG A 276 8.66 -0.44 -18.69
N SER A 277 7.63 -1.23 -19.01
CA SER A 277 6.36 -1.20 -18.27
C SER A 277 6.57 -1.67 -16.83
N GLN A 278 6.09 -0.88 -15.87
CA GLN A 278 6.12 -1.26 -14.46
C GLN A 278 4.98 -2.20 -14.10
N VAL A 279 3.94 -2.30 -14.94
CA VAL A 279 2.82 -3.21 -14.72
C VAL A 279 3.32 -4.65 -14.67
N GLY A 280 2.94 -5.37 -13.62
CA GLY A 280 3.37 -6.75 -13.37
C GLY A 280 4.72 -6.87 -12.64
N GLN A 281 5.52 -5.80 -12.57
CA GLN A 281 6.80 -5.78 -11.86
C GLN A 281 6.60 -5.59 -10.36
N LYS A 282 7.61 -5.98 -9.57
CA LYS A 282 7.61 -5.80 -8.10
C LYS A 282 7.52 -4.31 -7.75
N LEU A 283 6.85 -3.98 -6.64
CA LEU A 283 6.72 -2.56 -6.21
C LEU A 283 8.08 -1.91 -5.94
N SER A 284 9.04 -2.70 -5.44
CA SER A 284 10.43 -2.30 -5.19
C SER A 284 11.38 -2.81 -6.28
N GLN A 285 10.89 -3.00 -7.51
CA GLN A 285 11.73 -3.47 -8.62
C GLN A 285 12.84 -2.45 -8.88
N ARG A 286 14.08 -2.93 -8.92
CA ARG A 286 15.21 -2.10 -9.35
C ARG A 286 15.25 -2.08 -10.87
N TRP A 287 15.56 -0.93 -11.43
CA TRP A 287 15.67 -0.69 -12.86
C TRP A 287 17.08 -0.23 -13.19
N GLY A 288 17.59 -0.65 -14.34
CA GLY A 288 18.90 -0.24 -14.80
C GLY A 288 19.28 -0.88 -16.12
N PHE A 289 20.49 -0.55 -16.56
CA PHE A 289 21.12 -1.14 -17.73
C PHE A 289 21.73 -2.50 -17.39
N ILE A 290 21.77 -3.40 -18.38
CA ILE A 290 22.55 -4.64 -18.27
C ILE A 290 23.98 -4.33 -18.67
N ALA A 291 24.90 -4.39 -17.69
CA ALA A 291 26.33 -4.38 -17.97
C ALA A 291 26.75 -5.74 -18.53
N GLU A 292 27.31 -5.76 -19.74
CA GLU A 292 27.82 -6.98 -20.35
C GLU A 292 29.23 -7.30 -19.85
N ARG A 293 30.09 -6.27 -19.85
CA ARG A 293 31.51 -6.32 -19.48
C ARG A 293 32.09 -4.90 -19.51
N LEU A 294 33.41 -4.78 -19.42
CA LEU A 294 34.13 -3.54 -19.71
C LEU A 294 34.57 -3.52 -21.19
N PHE A 295 34.69 -2.32 -21.76
CA PHE A 295 35.31 -2.13 -23.07
C PHE A 295 36.78 -2.55 -23.05
N ILE A 296 37.21 -3.27 -24.10
CA ILE A 296 38.58 -3.80 -24.19
C ILE A 296 39.54 -2.71 -24.71
N ASP A 297 39.18 -2.07 -25.81
CA ASP A 297 39.98 -1.08 -26.53
C ASP A 297 39.09 -0.13 -27.34
N GLU A 298 39.70 0.82 -28.06
CA GLU A 298 38.98 1.77 -28.90
C GLU A 298 38.27 1.10 -30.09
N ALA A 299 38.75 -0.05 -30.56
CA ALA A 299 38.10 -0.78 -31.66
C ALA A 299 36.79 -1.42 -31.18
N ASP A 300 36.77 -1.96 -29.95
CA ASP A 300 35.57 -2.47 -29.31
C ASP A 300 34.55 -1.35 -29.06
N ILE A 301 35.00 -0.16 -28.65
CA ILE A 301 34.12 1.03 -28.55
C ILE A 301 33.54 1.40 -29.91
N ALA A 302 34.37 1.48 -30.96
CA ALA A 302 33.94 1.86 -32.31
C ALA A 302 32.96 0.85 -32.96
N ASN A 303 33.00 -0.41 -32.54
CA ASN A 303 32.11 -1.47 -33.02
C ASN A 303 30.91 -1.74 -32.08
N SER A 304 30.65 -0.85 -31.12
CA SER A 304 29.55 -0.97 -30.16
C SER A 304 28.50 0.12 -30.35
N PRO A 305 27.26 -0.10 -29.86
CA PRO A 305 26.24 0.95 -29.78
C PRO A 305 26.77 2.21 -29.07
N GLU A 306 26.33 3.39 -29.52
CA GLU A 306 26.77 4.65 -28.95
C GLU A 306 26.27 4.79 -27.50
N GLN A 307 27.19 4.99 -26.54
CA GLN A 307 26.79 5.25 -25.15
C GLN A 307 27.25 6.64 -24.72
N ASN A 308 26.30 7.58 -24.62
CA ASN A 308 26.61 8.97 -24.27
C ASN A 308 26.04 9.35 -22.91
N PHE A 309 26.78 9.00 -21.85
CA PHE A 309 26.45 9.38 -20.47
C PHE A 309 27.21 10.61 -19.97
N GLY A 310 27.62 11.51 -20.89
CA GLY A 310 28.27 12.78 -20.54
C GLY A 310 29.80 12.73 -20.46
N GLY A 311 30.44 11.73 -21.06
CA GLY A 311 31.89 11.58 -21.13
C GLY A 311 32.34 10.80 -22.35
N LYS A 312 33.60 10.99 -22.78
CA LYS A 312 34.21 10.18 -23.84
C LYS A 312 34.47 8.77 -23.28
N LEU A 313 33.92 7.75 -23.93
CA LEU A 313 34.18 6.34 -23.61
C LEU A 313 35.66 6.00 -23.77
N MET A 314 36.18 5.22 -22.83
CA MET A 314 37.55 4.72 -22.80
C MET A 314 37.57 3.22 -22.50
N ALA A 315 38.68 2.56 -22.86
CA ALA A 315 38.93 1.18 -22.45
C ALA A 315 38.83 1.06 -20.93
N GLY A 316 38.12 0.04 -20.44
CA GLY A 316 37.81 -0.13 -19.03
C GLY A 316 36.47 0.46 -18.57
N ASP A 317 35.80 1.28 -19.38
CA ASP A 317 34.42 1.74 -19.08
C ASP A 317 33.41 0.59 -19.28
N ILE A 318 32.24 0.71 -18.64
CA ILE A 318 31.18 -0.31 -18.70
C ILE A 318 30.52 -0.30 -20.08
N LYS A 319 30.49 -1.47 -20.72
CA LYS A 319 29.71 -1.75 -21.92
C LYS A 319 28.32 -2.25 -21.53
N TYR A 320 27.30 -1.54 -21.96
CA TYR A 320 25.90 -1.87 -21.75
C TYR A 320 25.31 -2.54 -22.98
N LYS A 321 24.28 -3.34 -22.74
CA LYS A 321 23.54 -4.03 -23.78
C LYS A 321 22.46 -3.13 -24.37
N ASP A 322 22.46 -3.02 -25.69
CA ASP A 322 21.38 -2.45 -26.50
C ASP A 322 20.21 -3.45 -26.59
N ILE A 323 19.04 -3.04 -26.12
CA ILE A 323 17.86 -3.90 -25.93
C ILE A 323 16.90 -3.78 -27.11
N ASP A 324 16.64 -2.57 -27.62
CA ASP A 324 15.76 -2.35 -28.78
C ASP A 324 16.50 -2.44 -30.13
N LYS A 325 17.83 -2.51 -30.11
CA LYS A 325 18.71 -2.69 -31.28
C LYS A 325 18.70 -1.49 -32.22
N ASP A 326 18.55 -0.29 -31.69
CA ASP A 326 18.59 0.95 -32.48
C ASP A 326 20.02 1.47 -32.70
N GLY A 327 21.02 0.88 -32.04
CA GLY A 327 22.43 1.25 -32.15
C GLY A 327 22.86 2.34 -31.16
N GLU A 328 22.00 2.77 -30.25
CA GLU A 328 22.28 3.74 -29.19
C GLU A 328 21.91 3.15 -27.82
N ILE A 329 22.64 3.50 -26.77
CA ILE A 329 22.27 3.16 -25.39
C ILE A 329 21.57 4.37 -24.78
N THR A 330 20.26 4.25 -24.59
CA THR A 330 19.39 5.33 -24.09
C THR A 330 18.54 4.88 -22.90
N GLU A 331 17.69 5.76 -22.38
CA GLU A 331 16.70 5.38 -21.35
C GLU A 331 15.72 4.28 -21.81
N ALA A 332 15.65 3.99 -23.12
CA ALA A 332 14.88 2.89 -23.67
C ALA A 332 15.44 1.52 -23.25
N ASP A 333 16.75 1.40 -23.01
CA ASP A 333 17.44 0.15 -22.66
C ASP A 333 17.36 -0.24 -21.19
N LYS A 334 16.76 0.61 -20.35
CA LYS A 334 16.55 0.27 -18.94
C LYS A 334 15.44 -0.75 -18.79
N LEU A 335 15.73 -1.81 -18.04
CA LEU A 335 14.79 -2.89 -17.76
C LEU A 335 14.88 -3.33 -16.29
N PRO A 336 13.97 -4.19 -15.80
CA PRO A 336 13.99 -4.62 -14.42
C PRO A 336 15.20 -5.55 -14.18
N ILE A 337 15.99 -5.24 -13.14
CA ILE A 337 17.17 -6.00 -12.72
C ILE A 337 17.05 -6.37 -11.24
N GLY A 338 17.55 -7.55 -10.86
CA GLY A 338 17.56 -8.02 -9.46
C GLY A 338 16.36 -8.87 -9.07
#